data_AF-A0A1Y5HI36-F1
#
_entry.id   AF-A0A1Y5HI36-F1
#
_cell.length_a   1.000
_cell.length_b   1.000
_cell.length_c   1.000
_cell.angle_alpha   90.00
_cell.angle_beta   90.00
_cell.angle_gamma   90.00
#
_symmetry.space_group_name_H-M   'P 1'
#
loop_
_entity.id
_entity.type
_entity.pdbx_description
1 polymer ?
#
loop_
_entity_poly.entity_id
_entity_poly.type
_entity_poly.pdbx_seq_one_letter_code
_entity_poly.pdbx_strand_id
1 'polypeptide(L)' 'MISLSELQYALDEQTPQILNVATNKGDIPLSPRMMKKLEFALISIISKEIKMHKRELEHLVNQEIDMLRSKSHK' A
#
# COMPACT_ATOMS: atom_id res chain seq x y z
N MET A 1 2.09 -0.50 -14.99
CA MET A 1 1.73 -1.17 -13.72
C MET A 1 2.82 -0.82 -12.72
N ILE A 2 2.47 -0.17 -11.62
CA ILE A 2 3.45 0.13 -10.55
C ILE A 2 3.64 -1.17 -9.76
N SER A 3 4.87 -1.65 -9.67
CA SER A 3 5.20 -2.83 -8.88
C SER A 3 5.02 -2.56 -7.38
N LEU A 4 4.70 -3.59 -6.60
CA LEU A 4 4.60 -3.50 -5.14
C LEU A 4 5.88 -2.92 -4.50
N SER A 5 7.03 -3.22 -5.08
CA SER A 5 8.34 -2.66 -4.69
C SER A 5 8.49 -1.17 -5.00
N GLU A 6 7.98 -0.70 -6.14
CA GLU A 6 7.99 0.74 -6.48
C GLU A 6 7.04 1.52 -5.58
N LEU A 7 5.90 0.92 -5.22
CA LEU A 7 4.96 1.50 -4.26
C LEU A 7 5.62 1.60 -2.88
N GLN A 8 6.24 0.51 -2.41
CA GLN A 8 6.89 0.46 -1.11
C GLN A 8 8.09 1.43 -1.03
N TYR A 9 8.89 1.53 -2.09
CA TYR A 9 9.96 2.52 -2.20
C TYR A 9 9.45 3.96 -2.17
N ALA A 10 8.41 4.28 -2.95
CA ALA A 10 7.81 5.61 -2.95
C ALA A 10 7.24 5.99 -1.58
N LEU A 11 6.73 5.01 -0.85
CA LEU A 11 6.20 5.19 0.49
C LEU A 11 7.31 5.38 1.52
N ASP A 12 8.39 4.61 1.43
CA ASP A 12 9.57 4.73 2.30
C ASP A 12 10.34 6.05 2.04
N GLU A 13 10.36 6.56 0.80
CA GLU A 13 10.96 7.87 0.48
C GLU A 13 10.11 9.06 0.92
N GLN A 14 8.78 8.98 0.83
CA GLN A 14 7.91 10.12 1.10
C GLN A 14 7.41 10.23 2.54
N THR A 15 7.32 9.12 3.28
CA THR A 15 6.85 9.15 4.68
C THR A 15 7.69 10.01 5.62
N PRO A 16 9.03 10.13 5.49
CA PRO A 16 9.84 10.93 6.42
C PRO A 16 9.76 12.46 6.20
N GLN A 17 9.19 12.96 5.09
CA GLN A 17 9.37 14.38 4.69
C GLN A 17 8.08 15.15 4.35
N ILE A 18 6.90 14.69 4.75
CA ILE A 18 5.69 15.52 4.61
C ILE A 18 5.74 16.64 5.65
N LEU A 19 6.29 17.79 5.25
CA LEU A 19 6.43 18.98 6.11
C LEU A 19 5.20 19.90 6.03
N ASN A 20 4.51 19.90 4.88
CA ASN A 20 3.38 20.77 4.61
C ASN A 20 2.22 19.97 4.01
N VAL A 21 0.99 20.45 4.23
CA VAL A 21 -0.20 19.99 3.51
C VAL A 21 -0.74 21.15 2.70
N ALA A 22 -0.86 20.96 1.39
CA ALA A 22 -1.50 21.92 0.51
C ALA A 22 -2.99 22.03 0.84
N THR A 23 -3.46 23.24 1.08
CA THR A 23 -4.88 23.54 1.31
C THR A 23 -5.36 24.66 0.39
N ASN A 24 -6.66 24.88 0.34
CA ASN A 24 -7.26 26.04 -0.35
C ASN A 24 -6.85 27.41 0.26
N LYS A 25 -6.16 27.41 1.41
CA LYS A 25 -5.60 28.59 2.06
C LYS A 25 -4.08 28.70 1.89
N GLY A 26 -3.48 27.84 1.05
CA GLY A 26 -2.03 27.70 0.89
C GLY A 26 -1.46 26.50 1.67
N ASP A 27 -0.14 26.41 1.70
CA ASP A 27 0.57 25.33 2.37
C ASP A 27 0.55 25.53 3.89
N ILE A 28 0.01 24.55 4.60
CA ILE A 28 -0.03 24.56 6.07
C ILE A 28 1.08 23.64 6.59
N PRO A 29 2.05 24.16 7.38
CA PRO A 29 3.07 23.33 7.98
C PRO A 29 2.48 22.38 9.01
N LEU A 30 2.93 21.14 8.98
CA LEU A 30 2.50 20.12 9.93
C LEU A 30 3.25 20.29 11.25
N SER A 31 2.49 20.40 12.34
CA SER A 31 3.09 20.29 13.67
C SER A 31 3.70 18.89 13.87
N PRO A 32 4.71 18.72 14.76
CA PRO A 32 5.29 17.40 15.05
C PRO A 32 4.25 16.33 15.43
N ARG A 33 3.18 16.73 16.12
CA ARG A 33 2.06 15.84 16.46
C ARG A 33 1.23 15.44 15.25
N MET A 34 1.04 16.34 14.29
CA MET A 34 0.32 16.06 13.04
C MET A 34 1.16 15.15 12.14
N MET A 35 2.47 15.39 12.03
CA MET A 35 3.38 14.52 11.28
C MET A 35 3.34 13.08 11.80
N LYS A 36 3.45 12.88 13.12
CA LYS A 36 3.32 11.52 13.71
C LYS A 36 1.98 10.87 13.41
N LYS A 37 0.87 11.60 13.52
CA LYS A 37 -0.46 11.05 13.20
C LYS A 37 -0.59 10.68 11.73
N LEU A 38 -0.03 11.50 10.85
CA LEU A 38 -0.02 11.26 9.41
C LEU A 38 0.82 10.03 9.07
N GLU A 39 2.02 9.91 9.64
CA GLU A 39 2.89 8.75 9.52
C GLU A 39 2.17 7.45 9.91
N PHE A 40 1.54 7.41 11.10
CA PHE A 40 0.76 6.24 11.54
C PHE A 40 -0.42 5.92 10.60
N ALA A 41 -1.13 6.95 10.13
CA ALA A 41 -2.26 6.75 9.22
C ALA A 41 -1.79 6.18 7.87
N LEU A 42 -0.71 6.73 7.31
CA LEU A 42 -0.12 6.25 6.06
C LEU A 42 0.34 4.80 6.19
N ILE A 43 1.15 4.49 7.22
CA ILE A 43 1.63 3.13 7.48
C ILE A 43 0.46 2.14 7.56
N SER A 44 -0.62 2.52 8.26
CA SER A 44 -1.81 1.67 8.41
C SER A 44 -2.52 1.40 7.08
N ILE A 45 -2.75 2.45 6.27
CA ILE A 45 -3.40 2.34 4.96
C ILE A 45 -2.56 1.46 4.03
N ILE A 46 -1.27 1.75 3.92
CA ILE A 46 -0.32 1.02 3.09
C ILE A 46 -0.26 -0.45 3.48
N SER A 47 -0.12 -0.73 4.78
CA SER A 47 -0.03 -2.10 5.29
C SER A 47 -1.29 -2.88 5.01
N LYS A 48 -2.47 -2.24 5.08
CA LYS A 48 -3.75 -2.85 4.75
C LYS A 48 -3.82 -3.19 3.25
N GLU A 49 -3.38 -2.26 2.41
CA GLU A 49 -3.39 -2.42 0.95
C GLU A 49 -2.47 -3.55 0.50
N ILE A 50 -1.24 -3.62 1.03
CA ILE A 50 -0.29 -4.70 0.77
C ILE A 50 -0.88 -6.05 1.18
N LYS A 51 -1.50 -6.15 2.35
CA LYS A 51 -2.15 -7.39 2.83
C LYS A 51 -3.30 -7.82 1.94
N MET A 52 -4.09 -6.87 1.43
CA MET A 52 -5.20 -7.14 0.53
C MET A 52 -4.69 -7.72 -0.80
N HIS A 53 -3.75 -7.02 -1.46
CA HIS A 53 -3.15 -7.47 -2.71
C HIS A 53 -2.46 -8.83 -2.58
N LYS A 54 -1.76 -9.07 -1.46
CA LYS A 54 -1.16 -10.38 -1.19
C LYS A 54 -2.20 -11.49 -1.15
N ARG A 55 -3.33 -11.28 -0.47
CA ARG A 55 -4.42 -12.27 -0.38
C ARG A 55 -5.07 -12.51 -1.74
N GLU A 56 -5.28 -11.46 -2.53
CA GLU A 56 -5.81 -11.58 -3.88
C GLU A 56 -4.89 -12.41 -4.77
N LEU A 57 -3.58 -12.17 -4.70
CA LEU A 57 -2.60 -12.95 -5.45
C LEU A 57 -2.59 -14.43 -5.01
N GLU A 58 -2.57 -14.69 -3.70
CA GLU A 58 -2.66 -16.05 -3.16
C GLU A 58 -3.94 -16.75 -3.63
N HIS A 59 -5.06 -16.03 -3.68
CA HIS A 59 -6.33 -16.57 -4.16
C HIS A 59 -6.26 -16.95 -5.64
N LEU A 60 -5.74 -16.06 -6.50
CA LEU A 60 -5.58 -16.31 -7.93
C LEU A 60 -4.68 -17.52 -8.21
N VAL A 61 -3.54 -17.60 -7.53
CA VAL A 61 -2.62 -18.75 -7.66
C VAL A 61 -3.31 -20.06 -7.26
N ASN A 62 -4.05 -20.07 -6.16
CA ASN A 62 -4.78 -21.26 -5.72
C ASN A 62 -5.88 -21.68 -6.72
N GLN A 63 -6.64 -20.71 -7.26
CA GLN A 63 -7.62 -20.99 -8.31
C GLN A 63 -6.96 -21.62 -9.54
N GLU A 64 -5.79 -21.14 -9.95
CA GLU A 64 -5.06 -21.68 -11.09
C GLU A 64 -4.55 -23.10 -10.83
N ILE A 65 -4.01 -23.37 -9.64
CA ILE A 65 -3.61 -24.71 -9.21
C ILE A 65 -4.79 -25.69 -9.27
N ASP A 66 -5.96 -25.30 -8.75
CA ASP A 66 -7.16 -26.14 -8.74
C ASP A 66 -7.71 -26.40 -10.15
N MET A 67 -7.65 -25.39 -11.03
CA MET A 67 -7.99 -25.55 -12.45
C MET A 67 -7.04 -26.53 -13.15
N LEU A 68 -5.74 -26.48 -12.87
CA LEU A 68 -4.78 -27.41 -13.45
C LEU A 68 -4.99 -28.85 -12.94
N ARG A 69 -5.26 -29.03 -11.65
CA ARG A 69 -5.56 -30.34 -11.06
C ARG A 69 -6.81 -30.96 -11.64
N SER A 70 -7.89 -30.19 -11.78
CA SER A 70 -9.15 -30.67 -12.34
C SER A 70 -9.07 -31.03 -13.84
N LYS A 71 -8.17 -30.38 -14.60
CA LYS A 71 -7.87 -30.75 -15.99
C LYS A 71 -7.03 -32.02 -16.11
N SER A 72 -6.16 -32.30 -15.14
CA SER A 72 -5.29 -33.48 -15.13
C SER A 72 -5.98 -34.78 -14.71
N HIS A 73 -7.23 -34.72 -14.24
CA HIS A 73 -8.04 -35.89 -13.82
C HIS A 73 -9.22 -36.17 -14.76
N LYS A 74 -9.22 -35.56 -15.95
CA LYS A 74 -10.09 -35.88 -17.09
C LYS A 74 -9.26 -36.46 -18.22
#